data_AF-A0A967G1B1-F1
#
_entry.id   AF-A0A967G1B1-F1
#
_cell.length_a   1.000
_cell.length_b   1.000
_cell.length_c   1.000
_cell.angle_alpha   90.00
_cell.angle_beta   90.00
_cell.angle_gamma   90.00
#
_symmetry.space_group_name_H-M   'P 1'
#
loop_
_entity.id
_entity.type
_entity.pdbx_description
1 polymer ?
#
loop_
_entity_poly.entity_id
_entity_poly.type
_entity_poly.pdbx_seq_one_letter_code
_entity_poly.pdbx_strand_id
1 'polypeptide(L)' 'PVGKNQRIPMAGVPHHAAEGYIGRLIAKGYKVALCEQIGTETVNGLMPREVVRVFTAGTVIEPGMLDAGRNNYLAAV' A
#
# COMPACT_ATOMS: atom_id res chain seq x y z
N PRO A 1 4.73 24.14 9.40
CA PRO A 1 3.72 23.07 9.63
C PRO A 1 3.00 22.70 8.32
N VAL A 2 2.91 21.41 8.02
CA VAL A 2 2.36 20.87 6.75
C VAL A 2 0.89 21.26 6.52
N GLY A 3 0.19 21.78 7.54
CA GLY A 3 -1.23 22.15 7.48
C GLY A 3 -1.58 23.63 7.63
N LYS A 4 -0.68 24.62 7.42
CA LYS A 4 -1.02 26.07 7.57
C LYS A 4 -1.86 26.38 8.84
N ASN A 5 -1.40 25.96 10.02
CA ASN A 5 -2.11 26.03 11.33
C ASN A 5 -3.31 25.09 11.54
N GLN A 6 -3.59 24.17 10.63
CA GLN A 6 -4.60 23.12 10.78
C GLN A 6 -3.97 21.79 11.21
N ARG A 7 -4.65 21.06 12.12
CA ARG A 7 -4.27 19.69 12.47
C ARG A 7 -4.65 18.75 11.35
N ILE A 8 -3.70 17.93 10.91
CA ILE A 8 -3.92 16.90 9.89
C ILE A 8 -4.11 15.56 10.61
N PRO A 9 -5.28 14.89 10.47
CA PRO A 9 -5.45 13.56 11.04
C PRO A 9 -4.50 12.57 10.34
N MET A 10 -3.83 11.74 11.14
CA MET A 10 -2.90 10.74 10.65
C MET A 10 -3.20 9.39 11.31
N ALA A 11 -3.03 8.32 10.55
CA ALA A 11 -3.09 6.95 11.02
C ALA A 11 -1.95 6.16 10.37
N GLY A 12 -1.53 5.07 11.01
CA GLY A 12 -0.44 4.24 10.52
C GLY A 12 -0.49 2.85 11.11
N VAL A 13 0.21 1.92 10.46
CA VAL A 13 0.39 0.54 10.91
C VAL A 13 1.89 0.23 10.92
N PRO A 14 2.36 -0.69 11.80
CA PRO A 14 3.74 -1.13 11.76
C PRO A 14 4.08 -1.79 10.41
N HIS A 15 5.26 -1.50 9.87
CA HIS A 15 5.69 -1.98 8.54
C HIS A 15 5.62 -3.51 8.40
N HIS A 16 6.13 -4.24 9.38
CA HIS A 16 6.12 -5.71 9.39
C HIS A 16 4.71 -6.32 9.43
N ALA A 17 3.69 -5.54 9.84
CA ALA A 17 2.30 -5.98 9.89
C ALA A 17 1.50 -5.50 8.67
N ALA A 18 2.09 -4.67 7.78
CA ALA A 18 1.37 -3.96 6.72
C ALA A 18 0.60 -4.91 5.79
N GLU A 19 1.18 -6.04 5.43
CA GLU A 19 0.57 -7.02 4.52
C GLU A 19 -0.83 -7.48 5.01
N GLY A 20 -0.97 -7.80 6.31
CA GLY A 20 -2.26 -8.21 6.87
C GLY A 20 -3.32 -7.09 6.88
N TYR A 21 -2.91 -5.83 7.01
CA TYR A 21 -3.83 -4.69 6.89
C TYR A 21 -4.22 -4.45 5.43
N ILE A 22 -3.25 -4.56 4.50
CA ILE A 22 -3.49 -4.43 3.07
C ILE A 22 -4.48 -5.51 2.61
N GLY A 23 -4.30 -6.76 3.01
CA GLY A 23 -5.22 -7.85 2.69
C GLY A 23 -6.67 -7.56 3.15
N ARG A 24 -6.85 -7.02 4.36
CA ARG A 24 -8.18 -6.60 4.85
C ARG A 24 -8.79 -5.45 4.06
N LEU A 25 -7.98 -4.52 3.57
CA LEU A 25 -8.46 -3.41 2.74
C LEU A 25 -8.86 -3.91 1.34
N ILE A 26 -8.05 -4.79 0.75
CA ILE A 26 -8.34 -5.40 -0.56
C ILE A 26 -9.60 -6.26 -0.50
N ALA A 27 -9.78 -7.06 0.56
CA ALA A 27 -11.00 -7.84 0.78
C ALA A 27 -12.26 -6.98 0.91
N LYS A 28 -12.11 -5.72 1.34
CA LYS A 28 -13.21 -4.72 1.39
C LYS A 28 -13.38 -3.94 0.08
N GLY A 29 -12.61 -4.26 -0.97
CA GLY A 29 -12.70 -3.60 -2.27
C GLY A 29 -11.88 -2.31 -2.41
N TYR A 30 -11.03 -1.96 -1.44
CA TYR A 30 -10.15 -0.80 -1.55
C TYR A 30 -8.90 -1.12 -2.37
N LYS A 31 -8.38 -0.13 -3.09
CA LYS A 31 -7.06 -0.18 -3.74
C LYS A 31 -6.03 0.46 -2.82
N VAL A 32 -4.83 -0.11 -2.74
CA VAL A 32 -3.79 0.39 -1.85
C VAL A 32 -2.50 0.64 -2.63
N ALA A 33 -1.94 1.84 -2.54
CA ALA A 33 -0.61 2.15 -3.07
C ALA A 33 0.42 2.06 -1.94
N LEU A 34 1.45 1.24 -2.12
CA LEU A 34 2.58 1.13 -1.21
C LEU A 34 3.68 2.08 -1.68
N CYS A 35 3.97 3.08 -0.84
CA CYS A 35 5.07 3.99 -1.05
C CYS A 35 6.23 3.64 -0.12
N GLU A 36 7.42 3.43 -0.66
CA GLU A 36 8.62 3.12 0.12
C GLU A 36 9.66 4.23 -0.01
N GLN A 37 10.59 4.27 0.94
CA GLN A 37 11.76 5.15 0.86
C GLN A 37 12.77 4.54 -0.12
N ILE A 38 13.26 5.36 -1.05
CA ILE A 38 14.20 4.93 -2.09
C ILE A 38 15.56 5.57 -1.84
N GLY A 39 16.61 4.79 -2.08
CA GLY A 39 18.00 5.22 -1.91
C GLY A 39 18.48 5.16 -0.47
N THR A 40 19.73 5.55 -0.27
CA THR A 40 20.43 5.51 1.03
C THR A 40 20.66 6.89 1.63
N GLU A 41 20.39 7.95 0.86
CA GLU A 41 20.69 9.33 1.25
C GLU A 41 19.49 10.24 1.02
N THR A 42 19.37 11.26 1.87
CA THR A 42 18.32 12.27 1.75
C THR A 42 18.67 13.29 0.66
N VAL A 43 17.69 13.65 -0.15
CA VAL A 43 17.78 14.76 -1.09
C VAL A 43 17.08 15.96 -0.45
N ASN A 44 17.82 17.06 -0.22
CA ASN A 44 17.30 18.25 0.46
C ASN A 44 16.64 17.95 1.84
N GLY A 45 17.24 17.03 2.60
CA GLY A 45 16.74 16.65 3.93
C GLY A 45 15.52 15.74 3.95
N LEU A 46 15.04 15.27 2.80
CA LEU A 46 13.95 14.30 2.69
C LEU A 46 14.43 13.04 1.97
N MET A 47 14.05 11.87 2.49
CA MET A 47 14.22 10.62 1.74
C MET A 47 13.30 10.65 0.50
N PRO A 48 13.83 10.34 -0.70
CA PRO A 48 13.02 10.07 -1.88
C PRO A 48 11.98 8.98 -1.56
N ARG A 49 10.77 9.11 -2.11
CA ARG A 49 9.69 8.13 -1.94
C ARG A 49 9.03 7.85 -3.26
N GLU A 50 8.78 6.58 -3.54
CA GLU A 50 8.13 6.15 -4.77
C GLU A 50 7.05 5.11 -4.48
N VAL A 51 6.01 5.11 -5.31
CA VAL A 51 5.02 4.03 -5.32
C VAL A 51 5.67 2.81 -5.96
N VAL A 52 6.09 1.88 -5.13
CA VAL A 52 6.72 0.63 -5.60
C VAL A 52 5.70 -0.40 -6.02
N ARG A 53 4.46 -0.30 -5.51
CA ARG A 53 3.41 -1.28 -5.80
C ARG A 53 2.01 -0.73 -5.60
N VAL A 54 1.08 -1.18 -6.43
CA VAL A 54 -0.36 -0.93 -6.28
C VAL A 54 -1.08 -2.27 -6.12
N PHE A 55 -1.72 -2.45 -4.96
CA PHE A 55 -2.56 -3.58 -4.66
C PHE A 55 -3.98 -3.31 -5.14
N THR A 56 -4.50 -4.22 -5.96
CA THR A 56 -5.90 -4.25 -6.37
C THR A 56 -6.41 -5.68 -6.30
N ALA A 57 -7.72 -5.87 -6.13
CA ALA A 57 -8.31 -7.21 -5.99
C ALA A 57 -7.92 -8.18 -7.11
N GLY A 58 -7.78 -7.70 -8.36
CA GLY A 58 -7.40 -8.52 -9.52
C GLY A 58 -5.89 -8.67 -9.74
N THR A 59 -5.02 -8.02 -8.96
CA THR A 59 -3.56 -8.01 -9.17
C THR A 59 -2.74 -8.47 -7.96
N VAL A 60 -3.39 -8.99 -6.92
CA VAL A 60 -2.70 -9.60 -5.77
C VAL A 60 -2.07 -10.93 -6.15
N ILE A 61 -0.87 -11.19 -5.61
CA ILE A 61 -0.11 -12.44 -5.83
C ILE A 61 0.29 -13.11 -4.51
N GLU A 62 0.03 -12.46 -3.38
CA GLU A 62 0.35 -12.94 -2.05
C GLU A 62 -0.48 -14.19 -1.74
N PRO A 63 0.15 -15.31 -1.36
CA PRO A 63 -0.57 -16.51 -0.97
C PRO A 63 -1.59 -16.25 0.16
N GLY A 64 -1.27 -15.34 1.09
CA GLY A 64 -2.17 -14.96 2.18
C GLY A 64 -3.38 -14.12 1.76
N MET A 65 -3.41 -13.61 0.52
CA MET A 65 -4.52 -12.81 -0.04
C MET A 65 -5.30 -13.57 -1.12
N LEU A 66 -4.85 -14.75 -1.51
CA LEU A 66 -5.45 -15.59 -2.54
C LEU A 66 -6.13 -16.80 -1.91
N ASP A 67 -7.23 -17.24 -2.53
CA ASP A 67 -7.90 -18.49 -2.20
C ASP A 67 -7.26 -19.61 -3.02
N ALA A 68 -6.58 -20.56 -2.37
CA ALA A 68 -5.85 -21.62 -3.05
C ALA A 68 -6.75 -22.52 -3.95
N GLY A 69 -8.06 -22.57 -3.68
CA GLY A 69 -9.01 -23.36 -4.45
C GLY A 69 -9.65 -22.60 -5.62
N ARG A 70 -9.32 -21.31 -5.82
CA ARG A 70 -10.01 -20.46 -6.80
C ARG A 70 -9.04 -19.56 -7.57
N ASN A 71 -9.29 -19.44 -8.87
CA ASN A 71 -8.55 -18.53 -9.72
C ASN A 71 -8.89 -17.06 -9.41
N ASN A 72 -7.91 -16.18 -9.49
CA ASN A 72 -8.09 -14.73 -9.42
C ASN A 72 -7.86 -14.12 -10.80
N TYR A 73 -8.86 -13.43 -11.34
CA TYR A 73 -8.83 -12.92 -12.71
C TYR A 73 -8.88 -11.39 -12.75
N LEU A 74 -8.17 -10.83 -13.73
CA LEU A 74 -8.30 -9.44 -14.15
C LEU A 74 -8.82 -9.46 -15.60
N ALA A 75 -9.83 -8.64 -15.88
CA ALA A 75 -10.43 -8.54 -17.20
C ALA A 75 -10.50 -7.06 -17.65
N ALA A 76 -10.43 -6.86 -18.95
CA ALA A 76 -10.69 -5.58 -19.63
C ALA A 76 -11.73 -5.83 -20.72
N VAL A 77 -12.62 -4.87 -20.92
CA VAL A 77 -13.71 -4.90 -21.92
C VAL A 77 -13.59 -3.65 -22.80
#